data_AF-A0A952UEM1-F1
#
_entry.id   AF-A0A952UEM1-F1
#
_cell.length_a   1.000
_cell.length_b   1.000
_cell.length_c   1.000
_cell.angle_alpha   90.00
_cell.angle_beta   90.00
_cell.angle_gamma   90.00
#
_symmetry.space_group_name_H-M   'P 1'
#
loop_
_entity.id
_entity.type
_entity.pdbx_description
1 polymer ?
#
loop_
_entity_poly.entity_id
_entity_poly.type
_entity_poly.pdbx_seq_one_letter_code
_entity_poly.pdbx_strand_id
1 'polypeptide(L)' 'MGIFGNAFGWPHLIVILVIILLLFGAPKLPGLARSLGQSMRIFRGEMKTMKDENGNDVPAKADTPPTDTDPTTKPKP' A
#
# COMPACT_ATOMS: atom_id res chain seq x y z
N MET A 1 13.29 34.04 9.97
CA MET A 1 12.43 34.52 8.86
C MET A 1 12.70 33.59 7.67
N GLY A 2 11.84 32.64 7.30
CA GLY A 2 10.48 32.39 7.71
C GLY A 2 10.09 30.91 7.60
N ILE A 3 9.25 30.51 8.54
CA ILE A 3 8.47 29.27 8.64
C ILE A 3 7.42 29.14 7.51
N PHE A 4 7.34 30.15 6.63
CA PHE A 4 6.29 30.29 5.61
C PHE A 4 6.66 29.74 4.23
N GLY A 5 7.95 29.54 3.92
CA GLY A 5 8.38 28.92 2.65
C GLY A 5 8.21 27.39 2.64
N ASN A 6 8.32 26.76 3.80
CA ASN A 6 8.11 25.31 3.96
C ASN A 6 6.65 24.96 4.28
N ALA A 7 5.81 25.91 4.69
CA ALA A 7 4.45 25.65 5.14
C ALA A 7 3.53 25.04 4.06
N PHE A 8 3.81 25.29 2.78
CA PHE A 8 3.04 24.78 1.64
C PHE A 8 3.69 23.60 0.90
N GLY A 9 4.88 23.17 1.29
CA GLY A 9 5.61 22.11 0.58
C GLY A 9 6.18 21.08 1.55
N TRP A 10 5.55 19.91 1.61
CA TRP A 10 5.81 18.74 2.48
C TRP A 10 5.18 18.67 3.89
N PRO A 11 5.32 19.63 4.83
CA PRO A 11 4.83 19.45 6.19
C PRO A 11 3.30 19.47 6.27
N HIS A 12 2.60 20.16 5.36
CA HIS A 12 1.14 20.14 5.31
C HIS A 12 0.59 18.72 5.02
N LEU A 13 1.22 17.98 4.10
CA LEU A 13 0.86 16.59 3.84
C LEU A 13 1.13 15.69 5.05
N ILE A 14 2.23 15.94 5.77
CA ILE A 14 2.54 15.21 7.01
C ILE A 14 1.47 15.48 8.07
N VAL A 15 1.04 16.75 8.25
CA VAL A 15 -0.02 17.10 9.21
C VAL A 15 -1.34 16.38 8.87
N ILE A 16 -1.75 16.37 7.60
CA ILE A 16 -2.95 15.65 7.17
C ILE A 16 -2.81 14.13 7.43
N LEU A 17 -1.66 13.55 7.10
CA LEU A 17 -1.39 12.13 7.34
C LEU A 17 -1.48 11.78 8.83
N VAL A 18 -0.94 12.64 9.69
CA VAL A 18 -1.02 12.49 11.16
C VAL A 18 -2.47 12.53 11.64
N ILE A 19 -3.30 13.43 11.10
CA ILE A 19 -4.74 13.49 11.43
C ILE A 19 -5.44 12.19 11.01
N ILE A 20 -5.17 11.67 9.80
CA ILE A 20 -5.73 10.39 9.33
C ILE A 20 -5.27 9.24 10.23
N LEU A 21 -3.99 9.20 10.62
CA LEU A 21 -3.45 8.22 11.57
C LEU A 21 -4.14 8.29 12.94
N LEU A 22 -4.49 9.47 13.43
CA LEU A 22 -5.23 9.66 14.69
C LEU A 22 -6.68 9.16 14.60
N LEU A 23 -7.36 9.40 13.47
CA LEU A 23 -8.74 8.98 13.25
C LEU A 23 -8.88 7.48 12.99
N PHE A 24 -8.01 6.94 12.13
CA PHE A 24 -8.06 5.53 11.71
C PHE A 24 -7.20 4.63 12.60
N GLY A 25 -6.15 5.15 13.22
CA GLY A 25 -5.17 4.38 13.99
C GLY A 25 -4.09 3.71 13.13
N ALA A 26 -2.91 3.50 13.73
CA ALA A 26 -1.78 2.80 13.10
C ALA A 26 -2.10 1.42 12.50
N PRO A 27 -2.95 0.54 13.10
CA PRO A 27 -3.21 -0.79 12.54
C PRO A 27 -4.20 -0.80 11.37
N LYS A 28 -5.02 0.25 11.17
CA LYS A 28 -6.04 0.26 10.10
C LYS A 28 -5.48 0.70 8.74
N LEU A 29 -4.48 1.57 8.70
CA LEU A 29 -3.80 1.95 7.46
C LEU A 29 -3.17 0.77 6.71
N PRO A 30 -2.36 -0.11 7.32
CA PRO A 30 -1.77 -1.24 6.61
C PRO A 30 -2.83 -2.26 6.17
N GLY A 31 -3.91 -2.43 6.93
CA GLY A 31 -5.03 -3.29 6.55
C GLY A 31 -5.75 -2.79 5.28
N LEU A 32 -6.08 -1.50 5.24
CA LEU A 32 -6.71 -0.87 4.08
C LEU A 32 -5.78 -0.88 2.85
N ALA A 33 -4.48 -0.62 3.05
CA ALA A 33 -3.50 -0.68 1.97
C ALA A 33 -3.35 -2.10 1.38
N ARG A 34 -3.39 -3.15 2.22
CA ARG A 34 -3.32 -4.54 1.76
C ARG A 34 -4.57 -4.94 0.96
N SER A 35 -5.77 -4.63 1.46
CA SER A 35 -7.01 -4.97 0.74
C SER A 35 -7.13 -4.22 -0.59
N LEU A 36 -6.86 -2.91 -0.60
CA LEU A 36 -6.82 -2.10 -1.81
C LEU A 36 -5.72 -2.57 -2.78
N GLY A 37 -4.54 -2.92 -2.27
CA GLY A 37 -3.43 -3.44 -3.06
C GLY A 37 -3.75 -4.77 -3.74
N GLN A 38 -4.45 -5.67 -3.04
CA GLN A 38 -4.92 -6.94 -3.60
C GLN A 38 -5.95 -6.70 -4.73
N SER A 39 -6.95 -5.84 -4.51
CA SER A 39 -7.94 -5.48 -5.54
C SER A 39 -7.27 -4.81 -6.74
N MET A 40 -6.35 -3.88 -6.51
CA MET A 40 -5.59 -3.21 -7.58
C MET A 40 -4.69 -4.17 -8.36
N ARG A 41 -4.13 -5.21 -7.72
CA ARG A 41 -3.29 -6.21 -8.40
C ARG A 41 -4.10 -7.08 -9.35
N ILE A 42 -5.30 -7.51 -8.94
CA ILE A 42 -6.22 -8.29 -9.78
C ILE A 42 -6.66 -7.43 -10.96
N PHE A 43 -7.15 -6.22 -10.69
CA PHE A 43 -7.59 -5.27 -11.71
C PHE A 43 -6.47 -4.94 -12.70
N ARG A 44 -5.25 -4.63 -12.22
CA ARG A 44 -4.10 -4.39 -13.10
C ARG A 44 -3.70 -5.62 -13.90
N GLY A 45 -3.86 -6.82 -13.35
CA GLY A 45 -3.58 -8.08 -14.06
C GLY A 45 -4.51 -8.27 -15.25
N GLU A 46 -5.82 -8.17 -15.02
CA GLU A 46 -6.85 -8.27 -16.06
C GLU A 46 -6.69 -7.18 -17.13
N MET A 47 -6.42 -5.94 -16.69
CA MET A 47 -6.25 -4.79 -17.57
C MET A 47 -4.94 -4.85 -18.37
N LYS A 48 -3.89 -5.48 -17.83
CA LYS A 48 -2.64 -5.74 -18.53
C LYS A 48 -2.83 -6.83 -19.58
N THR A 49 -3.58 -7.90 -19.29
CA THR A 49 -3.92 -8.93 -20.30
C THR A 49 -4.66 -8.32 -21.50
N MET A 50 -5.63 -7.43 -21.27
CA MET A 50 -6.33 -6.72 -22.36
C MET A 50 -5.43 -5.76 -23.16
N LYS A 51 -4.35 -5.27 -22.54
CA LYS A 51 -3.40 -4.36 -23.20
C LYS A 51 -2.26 -5.10 -23.91
N ASP A 52 -1.88 -6.26 -23.39
CA ASP A 52 -0.82 -7.14 -23.91
C ASP A 52 -1.26 -7.90 -25.17
N GLU A 53 -2.57 -7.95 -25.48
CA GLU A 53 -3.10 -8.40 -26.79
C GLU A 53 -2.61 -7.53 -27.98
N ASN A 54 -1.89 -6.42 -27.71
CA ASN A 54 -1.25 -5.57 -28.73
C ASN A 54 0.30 -5.46 -28.62
N GLY A 55 0.99 -6.23 -27.77
CA GLY A 55 2.46 -6.24 -27.76
C GLY A 55 3.09 -6.64 -26.43
N ASN A 56 4.10 -7.52 -26.51
CA ASN A 56 4.93 -8.07 -25.44
C ASN A 56 5.20 -7.13 -24.24
N ASP A 57 5.11 -7.66 -23.01
CA ASP A 57 6.26 -7.77 -22.07
C ASP A 57 5.89 -8.28 -20.65
N VAL A 58 6.54 -9.40 -20.26
CA VAL A 58 7.08 -9.88 -18.96
C VAL A 58 6.21 -9.85 -17.66
N PRO A 59 6.19 -10.95 -16.85
CA PRO A 59 5.37 -11.08 -15.65
C PRO A 59 5.89 -10.28 -14.45
N ALA A 60 5.02 -9.48 -13.83
CA ALA A 60 5.26 -8.85 -12.53
C ALA A 60 5.14 -9.88 -11.39
N LYS A 61 6.21 -10.65 -11.20
CA LYS A 61 6.45 -11.40 -9.97
C LYS A 61 6.68 -10.41 -8.83
N ALA A 62 5.68 -10.29 -7.97
CA ALA A 62 5.81 -9.76 -6.62
C ALA A 62 5.11 -10.76 -5.70
N ASP A 63 5.73 -11.93 -5.56
CA ASP A 63 5.50 -12.80 -4.42
C ASP A 63 6.21 -12.17 -3.23
N THR A 64 5.44 -11.55 -2.34
CA THR A 64 5.69 -11.61 -0.90
C THR A 64 4.40 -11.19 -0.20
N PRO A 65 3.61 -12.15 0.31
CA PRO A 65 2.62 -11.85 1.32
C PRO A 65 3.38 -11.25 2.52
N PRO A 66 2.99 -10.09 3.06
CA PRO A 66 3.38 -9.77 4.41
C PRO A 66 2.63 -10.73 5.30
N THR A 67 3.32 -11.80 5.69
CA THR A 67 3.03 -12.67 6.81
C THR A 67 2.35 -11.87 7.90
N ASP A 68 1.09 -12.22 8.17
CA ASP A 68 0.41 -11.83 9.39
C ASP A 68 1.36 -12.12 10.55
N THR A 69 1.64 -11.08 11.32
CA THR A 69 2.25 -11.24 12.63
C THR A 69 1.19 -11.88 13.53
N ASP A 70 1.08 -13.20 13.47
CA ASP A 70 0.48 -14.00 14.52
C ASP A 70 1.65 -14.66 15.29
N PRO A 71 2.10 -14.08 16.42
CA PRO A 71 3.02 -14.78 17.30
C PRO A 71 2.18 -15.80 18.08
N THR A 72 2.59 -17.07 18.02
CA THR A 72 1.99 -18.24 18.71
C THR A 72 0.97 -18.97 17.85
N THR A 73 1.40 -19.98 17.07
CA THR A 73 1.39 -21.35 17.61
C THR A 73 2.43 -22.25 16.91
N LYS A 74 3.32 -22.79 17.74
CA LYS A 74 4.38 -23.80 17.53
C LYS A 74 4.21 -24.79 16.36
N PRO A 75 5.33 -25.13 15.67
CA PRO A 75 5.38 -26.26 14.74
C PRO A 75 5.71 -27.60 15.44
N LYS A 76 4.97 -28.66 15.07
CA LYS A 76 5.40 -30.07 14.85
C LYS A 76 5.88 -30.90 16.09
N PRO A 77 5.88 -32.26 16.17
CA PRO A 77 5.74 -33.37 15.20
C PRO A 77 4.32 -33.77 14.78
#